data_AF-A0A844M9Z4-F1
#
_entry.id   AF-A0A844M9Z4-F1
#
_cell.length_a   1.000
_cell.length_b   1.000
_cell.length_c   1.000
_cell.angle_alpha   90.00
_cell.angle_beta   90.00
_cell.angle_gamma   90.00
#
_symmetry.space_group_name_H-M   'P 1'
#
loop_
_entity.id
_entity.type
_entity.pdbx_description
1 polymer ?
#
loop_
_entity_poly.entity_id
_entity_poly.type
_entity_poly.pdbx_seq_one_letter_code
_entity_poly.pdbx_strand_id
1 'polypeptide(L)'
;MTAQNCPICGTAVQPNPRYTKYVCSNCAKKASDINGRKLVFYNQDFSGGYIAYYADGESKEEYKSHDCYIDGIQCWADEARFGGIVIEVVEMT
;
A
#
# COMPACT_ATOMS: atom_id res chain seq x y z
N MET A 1 4.46 -25.19 -2.53
CA MET A 1 4.32 -23.74 -2.69
C MET A 1 3.61 -23.22 -1.46
N THR A 2 4.16 -22.22 -0.78
CA THR A 2 3.48 -21.60 0.36
C THR A 2 2.32 -20.78 -0.17
N ALA A 3 1.09 -21.07 0.26
CA ALA A 3 -0.05 -20.23 -0.07
C ALA A 3 0.07 -18.91 0.68
N GLN A 4 -0.27 -17.80 0.01
CA GLN A 4 -0.36 -16.49 0.64
C GLN A 4 -1.71 -15.88 0.28
N ASN A 5 -2.32 -15.23 1.27
CA ASN A 5 -3.61 -14.58 1.14
C ASN A 5 -3.44 -13.12 1.55
N CYS A 6 -4.23 -12.25 0.92
CA CYS A 6 -4.36 -10.87 1.36
C CYS A 6 -4.81 -10.86 2.83
N PRO A 7 -4.08 -10.20 3.74
CA PRO A 7 -4.41 -10.18 5.17
C PRO A 7 -5.72 -9.45 5.49
N ILE A 8 -6.24 -8.64 4.55
CA ILE A 8 -7.45 -7.84 4.76
C ILE A 8 -8.70 -8.57 4.26
N CYS A 9 -8.67 -9.13 3.04
CA CYS A 9 -9.87 -9.71 2.42
C CYS A 9 -9.78 -11.23 2.19
N GLY A 10 -8.66 -11.86 2.51
CA GLY A 10 -8.45 -13.31 2.35
C GLY A 10 -8.26 -13.78 0.90
N THR A 11 -8.37 -12.92 -0.11
CA THR A 11 -8.14 -13.30 -1.52
C THR A 11 -6.73 -13.87 -1.69
N ALA A 12 -6.59 -14.99 -2.41
CA ALA A 12 -5.29 -15.56 -2.74
C ALA A 12 -4.44 -14.58 -3.56
N VAL A 13 -3.17 -14.45 -3.22
CA VAL A 13 -2.22 -13.57 -3.90
C VAL A 13 -0.98 -14.36 -4.33
N GLN A 14 -0.15 -13.77 -5.19
CA GLN A 14 1.12 -14.39 -5.60
C GLN A 14 2.08 -14.47 -4.40
N PRO A 15 2.52 -15.67 -3.99
CA PRO A 15 3.39 -15.79 -2.83
C PRO A 15 4.68 -14.97 -3.00
N ASN A 16 4.94 -14.08 -2.04
CA ASN A 16 6.14 -13.25 -2.02
C ASN A 16 6.79 -13.33 -0.63
N PRO A 17 7.90 -14.09 -0.48
CA PRO A 17 8.53 -14.30 0.82
C PRO A 17 9.17 -13.04 1.40
N ARG A 18 9.36 -11.96 0.60
CA ARG A 18 9.81 -10.67 1.13
C ARG A 18 8.67 -9.90 1.78
N TYR A 19 7.51 -9.90 1.13
CA TYR A 19 6.36 -9.13 1.56
C TYR A 19 5.29 -10.08 2.06
N THR A 20 5.49 -10.64 3.25
CA THR A 20 4.62 -11.71 3.75
C THR A 20 3.23 -11.20 4.16
N LYS A 21 3.09 -9.89 4.37
CA LYS A 21 1.85 -9.24 4.81
C LYS A 21 1.28 -8.28 3.76
N TYR A 22 1.67 -8.41 2.49
CA TYR A 22 1.18 -7.49 1.47
C TYR A 22 -0.29 -7.69 1.13
N VAL A 23 -0.95 -6.58 0.81
CA VAL A 23 -2.37 -6.56 0.44
C VAL A 23 -2.55 -6.77 -1.07
N CYS A 24 -3.70 -7.31 -1.47
CA CYS A 24 -4.03 -7.44 -2.89
C CYS A 24 -4.31 -6.06 -3.53
N SER A 25 -4.25 -6.00 -4.86
CA SER A 25 -4.46 -4.76 -5.61
C SER A 25 -5.82 -4.09 -5.36
N ASN A 26 -6.86 -4.87 -5.04
CA ASN A 26 -8.18 -4.31 -4.70
C ASN A 26 -8.20 -3.63 -3.33
N CYS A 27 -7.50 -4.19 -2.33
CA CYS A 27 -7.35 -3.56 -1.03
C CYS A 27 -6.45 -2.32 -1.12
N ALA A 28 -5.35 -2.39 -1.90
CA ALA A 28 -4.46 -1.25 -2.11
C ALA A 28 -5.19 -0.01 -2.65
N LYS A 29 -6.18 -0.17 -3.54
CA LYS A 29 -6.99 0.93 -4.09
C LYS A 29 -7.89 1.63 -3.07
N LYS A 30 -8.07 1.06 -1.88
CA LYS A 30 -8.88 1.64 -0.80
C LYS A 30 -8.05 2.45 0.20
N ALA A 31 -6.72 2.45 0.06
CA ALA A 31 -5.84 3.11 1.00
C ALA A 31 -6.20 4.60 1.18
N SER A 32 -6.23 5.02 2.42
CA SER A 32 -6.52 6.39 2.83
C SER A 32 -5.57 6.85 3.93
N ASP A 33 -5.61 8.14 4.24
CA ASP A 33 -5.11 8.63 5.52
C ASP A 33 -6.01 8.14 6.69
N ILE A 34 -5.66 8.54 7.91
CA ILE A 34 -6.44 8.20 9.13
C ILE A 34 -7.86 8.77 9.11
N ASN A 35 -8.12 9.83 8.33
CA ASN A 35 -9.43 10.48 8.22
C ASN A 35 -10.28 9.90 7.09
N GLY A 36 -9.79 8.90 6.35
CA GLY A 36 -10.50 8.29 5.23
C GLY A 36 -10.32 9.01 3.89
N ARG A 37 -9.45 10.01 3.79
CA ARG A 37 -9.14 10.70 2.53
C ARG A 37 -8.23 9.82 1.68
N LYS A 38 -8.68 9.50 0.46
CA LYS A 38 -8.01 8.53 -0.41
C LYS A 38 -6.61 8.95 -0.82
N LEU A 39 -5.71 7.98 -0.86
CA LEU A 39 -4.33 8.15 -1.27
C LEU A 39 -4.04 7.41 -2.59
N VAL A 40 -3.08 7.93 -3.34
CA VAL A 40 -2.47 7.29 -4.50
C VAL A 40 -0.96 7.32 -4.34
N PHE A 41 -0.29 6.22 -4.72
CA PHE A 41 1.13 6.00 -4.49
C PHE A 41 1.86 5.77 -5.81
N TYR A 42 3.08 6.29 -5.91
CA TYR A 42 3.90 6.20 -7.10
C TYR A 42 5.37 6.00 -6.74
N ASN A 43 6.13 5.36 -7.64
CA ASN A 43 7.58 5.50 -7.61
C ASN A 43 7.91 6.94 -8.01
N GLN A 44 8.82 7.59 -7.27
CA GLN A 44 9.15 9.00 -7.49
C GLN A 44 9.83 9.21 -8.85
N ASP A 45 10.81 8.36 -9.17
CA ASP A 45 11.55 8.42 -10.43
C ASP A 45 12.13 7.05 -10.82
N PHE A 46 12.78 6.98 -11.99
CA PHE A 46 13.37 5.74 -12.50
C PHE A 46 14.54 5.22 -11.65
N SER A 47 15.11 6.06 -10.76
CA SER A 47 16.16 5.65 -9.83
C SER A 47 15.61 5.12 -8.50
N GLY A 48 14.29 5.18 -8.34
CA GLY A 48 13.55 4.69 -7.19
C GLY A 48 12.86 5.82 -6.41
N GLY A 49 12.49 5.52 -5.18
CA GLY A 49 11.82 6.43 -4.27
C GLY A 49 10.31 6.28 -4.27
N TYR A 50 9.71 6.76 -3.18
CA TYR A 50 8.29 6.67 -2.90
C TYR A 50 7.70 8.08 -2.83
N ILE A 51 6.53 8.25 -3.45
CA ILE A 51 5.73 9.46 -3.27
C ILE A 51 4.24 9.12 -3.21
N ALA A 52 3.52 9.86 -2.37
CA ALA A 52 2.09 9.71 -2.19
C ALA A 52 1.39 11.06 -2.36
N TYR A 53 0.14 11.00 -2.83
CA TYR A 53 -0.72 12.18 -2.97
C TYR A 53 -2.14 11.87 -2.53
N TYR A 54 -2.87 12.90 -2.14
CA TYR A 54 -4.32 12.79 -2.00
C TYR A 54 -4.96 12.64 -3.39
N ALA A 55 -5.83 11.65 -3.53
CA ALA A 55 -6.42 11.28 -4.81
C ALA A 55 -7.31 12.39 -5.40
N ASP A 56 -7.94 13.21 -4.55
CA ASP A 56 -8.76 14.36 -4.94
C ASP A 56 -7.93 15.61 -5.27
N GLY A 57 -6.65 15.63 -4.90
CA GLY A 57 -5.73 16.74 -5.18
C GLY A 57 -5.08 16.68 -6.57
N GLU A 58 -5.47 15.76 -7.46
CA GLU A 58 -4.88 15.57 -8.80
C GLU A 58 -3.34 15.49 -8.78
N SER A 59 -2.77 14.82 -7.78
CA SER A 59 -1.32 14.74 -7.56
C SER A 59 -0.60 16.08 -7.32
N LYS A 60 -1.32 17.10 -6.83
CA LYS A 60 -0.75 18.41 -6.44
C LYS A 60 -0.57 18.55 -4.93
N GLU A 61 -1.32 17.77 -4.15
CA GLU A 61 -1.24 17.76 -2.69
C GLU A 61 -0.54 16.48 -2.22
N GLU A 62 0.73 16.61 -1.89
CA GLU A 62 1.59 15.52 -1.42
C GLU A 62 1.18 15.04 -0.03
N TYR A 63 1.09 13.73 0.12
CA TYR A 63 0.93 13.07 1.41
C TYR A 63 2.29 12.63 1.94
N LYS A 64 2.77 13.31 2.98
CA LYS A 64 4.14 13.15 3.51
C LYS A 64 4.25 12.04 4.56
N SER A 65 3.67 10.88 4.28
CA SER A 65 3.82 9.68 5.11
C SER A 65 3.70 8.40 4.26
N HIS A 66 4.21 7.31 4.82
CA HIS A 66 4.03 5.94 4.35
C HIS A 66 2.85 5.24 5.05
N ASP A 67 2.41 5.77 6.19
CA ASP A 67 1.23 5.25 6.90
C ASP A 67 -0.01 5.40 6.02
N CYS A 68 -0.79 4.34 5.92
CA CYS A 68 -2.10 4.38 5.30
C CYS A 68 -3.05 3.43 6.00
N TYR A 69 -4.34 3.57 5.70
CA TYR A 69 -5.40 2.80 6.32
C TYR A 69 -6.25 2.17 5.24
N ILE A 70 -6.55 0.88 5.38
CA ILE A 70 -7.45 0.16 4.49
C ILE A 70 -8.52 -0.48 5.37
N ASP A 71 -9.78 -0.07 5.16
CA ASP A 71 -10.92 -0.53 5.97
C ASP A 71 -10.65 -0.37 7.50
N GLY A 72 -9.91 0.67 7.89
CA GLY A 72 -9.53 0.97 9.29
C GLY A 72 -8.27 0.27 9.81
N ILE A 73 -7.66 -0.62 9.02
CA ILE A 73 -6.44 -1.36 9.38
C ILE A 73 -5.20 -0.55 9.00
N GLN A 74 -4.29 -0.33 9.94
CA GLN A 74 -3.03 0.39 9.69
C GLN A 74 -2.10 -0.43 8.79
N CYS A 75 -1.63 0.21 7.74
CA CYS A 75 -0.76 -0.34 6.71
C CYS A 75 0.42 0.60 6.44
N TRP A 76 1.48 0.06 5.84
CA TRP A 76 2.67 0.78 5.40
C TRP A 76 2.82 0.63 3.89
N ALA A 77 2.79 1.75 3.17
CA ALA A 77 3.00 1.80 1.73
C ALA A 77 4.43 2.23 1.41
N ASP A 78 5.12 1.49 0.55
CA ASP A 78 6.50 1.82 0.17
C ASP A 78 6.87 1.28 -1.21
N GLU A 79 8.02 1.70 -1.72
CA GLU A 79 8.60 1.16 -2.94
C GLU A 79 9.01 -0.31 -2.74
N ALA A 80 8.58 -1.19 -3.65
CA ALA A 80 9.06 -2.55 -3.69
C ALA A 80 10.48 -2.62 -4.27
N ARG A 81 11.29 -3.61 -3.88
CA ARG A 81 12.73 -3.73 -4.25
C ARG A 81 13.02 -3.65 -5.75
N PHE A 82 12.06 -4.01 -6.59
CA PHE A 82 12.20 -4.01 -8.05
C PHE A 82 11.24 -3.02 -8.73
N GLY A 83 10.87 -1.95 -8.03
CA GLY A 83 9.90 -0.96 -8.47
C GLY A 83 8.44 -1.38 -8.23
N GLY A 84 7.54 -0.43 -8.42
CA GLY A 84 6.15 -0.53 -7.99
C GLY A 84 5.98 -0.22 -6.50
N ILE A 85 4.73 -0.21 -6.06
CA ILE A 85 4.35 0.04 -4.67
C ILE A 85 3.87 -1.25 -4.03
N VAL A 86 4.38 -1.53 -2.83
CA VAL A 86 3.88 -2.58 -1.95
C VAL A 86 3.19 -1.91 -0.75
N ILE A 87 2.10 -2.50 -0.28
CA ILE A 87 1.42 -2.08 0.94
C ILE A 87 1.33 -3.30 1.85
N GLU A 88 1.89 -3.21 3.05
CA GLU A 88 1.88 -4.27 4.06
C GLU A 88 1.11 -3.85 5.31
N VAL A 89 0.41 -4.79 5.95
CA VAL A 89 -0.22 -4.53 7.25
C VAL A 89 0.86 -4.45 8.33
N VAL A 90 0.85 -3.40 9.15
CA VAL A 90 1.88 -3.16 10.17
C VAL A 90 1.77 -4.20 11.29
N GLU A 91 0.58 -4.35 11.87
CA GLU A 91 0.25 -5.41 12.83
C GLU A 91 -1.19 -5.89 12.61
N MET A 92 -1.38 -7.21 12.65
CA MET A 92 -2.70 -7.83 12.79
C MET A 92 -2.81 -8.21 14.26
N THR A 93 -3.60 -7.47 15.04
CA THR A 93 -3.93 -7.86 16.42
C THR A 93 -4.89 -9.04 16.42
#